data_AF-A0A1H9AKW4-F1
#
_entry.id   AF-A0A1H9AKW4-F1
#
_cell.length_a   1.000
_cell.length_b   1.000
_cell.length_c   1.000
_cell.angle_alpha   90.00
_cell.angle_beta   90.00
_cell.angle_gamma   90.00
#
_symmetry.space_group_name_H-M   'P 1'
#
loop_
_entity.id
_entity.type
_entity.pdbx_description
1 polymer ?
#
loop_
_entity_poly.entity_id
_entity_poly.type
_entity_poly.pdbx_seq_one_letter_code
_entity_poly.pdbx_strand_id
1 'polypeptide(L)'
;MAIRLVHTTGSAFIRILSDRSRMSSSRRRFLELGAVASIGGIAGTAGVGAAQSDGENGSESGTSGDPEVTVTARQEPGNAVYWVRPGPRPLSPMVFGTEANPRTGTDLLEARIEQASRLPSPLGEAVPQLLEELPFLVAAPDEAREPIDDSDGNSNGSNGDSIAQQRLAEPTLYSNDAEVTSGAFEISYRDHRPYDLPGQPGDTPDQVDLDAQFTDPAGNEYELEHDHVIQPPIPGYETGGGVLTGGQLHGISGTGSPLFPQVYTYGASWGVGHVTINGERATDDGMRVIHFMTTQTVRDEQYRMALDEEMPLDPDTTIAGQAHHTHGVVLPIKPTPDGPVYAPVPTAFELPNGETQPFVHAMWEQDEIVEGPFADWNDPDTANGRAADTGNAADTQADIRLLGEAPGWQGEAPDAITGTENPTLPLEEGAEYTLIWENGDGLQHNFAIEDETGEELLASEFMNQDGATQTVTFTASAEMAEYYCQVHPESMRGSIDVQ
;
A
#
# COMPACT_ATOMS: atom_id res chain seq x y z
N MET A 1 -30.59 -7.73 65.02
CA MET A 1 -31.95 -7.88 64.45
C MET A 1 -31.79 -8.68 63.15
N ALA A 2 -31.45 -9.98 63.18
CA ALA A 2 -32.33 -11.16 63.25
C ALA A 2 -33.38 -11.20 62.10
N ILE A 3 -33.07 -11.81 60.94
CA ILE A 3 -33.31 -13.23 60.50
C ILE A 3 -34.77 -13.54 60.07
N ARG A 4 -34.94 -13.97 58.79
CA ARG A 4 -35.73 -15.12 58.19
C ARG A 4 -36.30 -14.71 56.81
N LEU A 5 -35.92 -15.27 55.66
CA LEU A 5 -35.95 -16.65 55.12
C LEU A 5 -37.35 -17.29 55.07
N VAL A 6 -37.93 -17.36 53.86
CA VAL A 6 -38.84 -18.44 53.42
C VAL A 6 -38.49 -18.84 51.99
N HIS A 7 -38.24 -20.15 51.85
CA HIS A 7 -38.00 -20.96 50.65
C HIS A 7 -39.32 -21.55 50.14
N THR A 8 -39.44 -21.77 48.83
CA THR A 8 -40.15 -22.91 48.19
C THR A 8 -39.77 -22.90 46.69
N THR A 9 -38.80 -23.70 46.22
CA THR A 9 -38.90 -25.08 45.67
C THR A 9 -39.78 -25.26 44.43
N GLY A 10 -39.16 -25.66 43.32
CA GLY A 10 -39.82 -26.20 42.12
C GLY A 10 -38.80 -26.58 41.05
N SER A 11 -38.39 -27.84 41.05
CA SER A 11 -37.35 -28.45 40.21
C SER A 11 -37.90 -28.89 38.85
N ALA A 12 -37.12 -28.74 37.76
CA ALA A 12 -37.23 -29.58 36.58
C ALA A 12 -35.84 -29.76 35.92
N PHE A 13 -35.28 -30.94 36.15
CA PHE A 13 -34.13 -31.52 35.48
C PHE A 13 -34.45 -31.81 34.01
N ILE A 14 -33.59 -31.37 33.07
CA ILE A 14 -33.30 -32.13 31.84
C ILE A 14 -31.77 -32.13 31.65
N ARG A 15 -31.17 -33.31 31.86
CA ARG A 15 -29.86 -33.69 31.32
C ARG A 15 -30.05 -34.02 29.84
N ILE A 16 -29.27 -33.40 28.96
CA ILE A 16 -28.92 -34.00 27.67
C ILE A 16 -27.40 -34.06 27.58
N LEU A 17 -26.97 -35.19 27.05
CA LEU A 17 -25.64 -35.76 27.06
C LEU A 17 -24.64 -34.98 26.21
N SER A 18 -23.41 -35.06 26.70
CA SER A 18 -22.14 -34.97 25.99
C SER A 18 -22.10 -35.76 24.68
N ASP A 19 -21.22 -35.28 23.79
CA ASP A 19 -20.56 -35.97 22.67
C ASP A 19 -21.09 -35.62 21.27
N ARG A 20 -20.32 -34.78 20.56
CA ARG A 20 -19.84 -35.05 19.19
C ARG A 20 -18.95 -33.92 18.63
N SER A 21 -17.78 -34.34 18.16
CA SER A 21 -16.91 -33.78 17.09
C SER A 21 -16.46 -32.32 17.23
N ARG A 22 -15.20 -32.02 17.58
CA ARG A 22 -14.04 -32.04 16.65
C ARG A 22 -14.47 -31.80 15.20
N MET A 23 -14.67 -30.54 14.83
CA MET A 23 -14.62 -30.11 13.44
C MET A 23 -13.23 -29.56 13.17
N SER A 24 -12.42 -30.40 12.52
CA SER A 24 -11.27 -30.03 11.70
C SER A 24 -11.74 -29.05 10.63
N SER A 25 -11.34 -27.78 10.70
CA SER A 25 -11.41 -26.87 9.55
C SER A 25 -10.11 -27.00 8.77
N SER A 26 -10.02 -28.06 7.97
CA SER A 26 -9.04 -28.13 6.89
C SER A 26 -9.31 -26.97 5.93
N ARG A 27 -8.24 -26.26 5.56
CA ARG A 27 -8.19 -25.19 4.56
C ARG A 27 -9.15 -25.50 3.40
N ARG A 28 -10.18 -24.66 3.19
CA ARG A 28 -10.91 -24.67 1.91
C ARG A 28 -9.95 -24.09 0.89
N ARG A 29 -9.42 -24.95 0.01
CA ARG A 29 -8.81 -24.54 -1.25
C ARG A 29 -9.87 -23.76 -2.04
N PHE A 30 -9.73 -22.45 -2.11
CA PHE A 30 -10.34 -21.65 -3.17
C PHE A 30 -9.32 -21.56 -4.29
N LEU A 31 -9.33 -22.56 -5.16
CA LEU A 31 -8.71 -22.54 -6.47
C LEU A 31 -9.63 -23.36 -7.37
N GLU A 32 -10.70 -22.71 -7.84
CA GLU A 32 -11.34 -23.02 -9.11
C GLU A 32 -11.87 -21.70 -9.68
N LEU A 33 -11.34 -21.37 -10.86
CA LEU A 33 -11.59 -20.20 -11.68
C LEU A 33 -13.08 -20.06 -12.08
N GLY A 34 -13.49 -18.80 -12.24
CA GLY A 34 -14.34 -18.37 -13.37
C GLY A 34 -15.83 -18.61 -13.28
N ALA A 35 -16.58 -17.60 -12.82
CA ALA A 35 -17.82 -17.16 -13.46
C ALA A 35 -18.28 -15.82 -12.85
N VAL A 36 -18.12 -14.75 -13.61
CA VAL A 36 -18.85 -13.48 -13.46
C VAL A 36 -20.36 -13.79 -13.41
N ALA A 37 -21.00 -13.51 -12.28
CA ALA A 37 -22.46 -13.58 -12.17
C ALA A 37 -23.07 -12.27 -12.68
N SER A 38 -23.17 -12.14 -13.99
CA SER A 38 -24.09 -11.19 -14.63
C SER A 38 -25.54 -11.60 -14.31
N ILE A 39 -26.31 -10.67 -13.76
CA ILE A 39 -27.72 -10.79 -13.41
C ILE A 39 -28.57 -11.08 -14.67
N GLY A 40 -29.31 -12.18 -14.68
CA GLY A 40 -30.35 -12.46 -15.68
C GLY A 40 -30.94 -13.87 -15.55
N GLY A 41 -32.23 -13.98 -15.21
CA GLY A 41 -32.84 -15.23 -14.75
C GLY A 41 -33.36 -16.23 -15.81
N ILE A 42 -33.89 -17.33 -15.24
CA ILE A 42 -34.83 -18.36 -15.75
C ILE A 42 -34.24 -19.76 -16.04
N ALA A 43 -34.49 -20.66 -15.07
CA ALA A 43 -34.93 -22.07 -15.12
C ALA A 43 -34.26 -23.11 -16.05
N GLY A 44 -33.81 -24.23 -15.46
CA GLY A 44 -33.67 -25.52 -16.14
C GLY A 44 -32.80 -26.54 -15.39
N THR A 45 -33.38 -27.70 -15.06
CA THR A 45 -32.85 -28.80 -14.23
C THR A 45 -31.97 -29.84 -14.97
N ALA A 46 -31.24 -30.66 -14.16
CA ALA A 46 -30.51 -31.92 -14.43
C ALA A 46 -29.06 -31.74 -14.90
N GLY A 47 -28.01 -32.39 -14.37
CA GLY A 47 -27.86 -33.67 -13.66
C GLY A 47 -26.81 -34.52 -14.39
N VAL A 48 -26.08 -35.40 -13.68
CA VAL A 48 -25.06 -36.39 -14.13
C VAL A 48 -23.61 -35.87 -14.10
N GLY A 49 -22.60 -36.54 -13.53
CA GLY A 49 -22.48 -37.86 -12.90
C GLY A 49 -21.06 -38.09 -12.39
N ALA A 50 -20.93 -38.94 -11.38
CA ALA A 50 -19.70 -39.28 -10.66
C ALA A 50 -18.72 -40.15 -11.48
N ALA A 51 -17.43 -40.07 -11.13
CA ALA A 51 -16.49 -41.17 -11.29
C ALA A 51 -15.60 -41.28 -10.03
N GLN A 52 -15.80 -42.35 -9.27
CA GLN A 52 -14.88 -42.83 -8.24
C GLN A 52 -13.82 -43.73 -8.87
N SER A 53 -12.58 -43.67 -8.38
CA SER A 53 -11.65 -44.79 -8.40
C SER A 53 -10.91 -44.88 -7.07
N ASP A 54 -11.07 -46.02 -6.40
CA ASP A 54 -10.44 -46.40 -5.13
C ASP A 54 -9.01 -46.92 -5.31
N GLY A 55 -8.19 -46.79 -4.26
CA GLY A 55 -6.89 -47.45 -4.02
C GLY A 55 -5.73 -46.44 -3.93
N GLU A 56 -4.88 -46.37 -2.90
CA GLU A 56 -4.41 -47.36 -1.95
C GLU A 56 -3.98 -46.70 -0.61
N ASN A 57 -4.02 -47.52 0.44
CA ASN A 57 -3.78 -47.17 1.83
C ASN A 57 -2.27 -47.08 2.11
N GLY A 58 -1.71 -45.87 2.11
CA GLY A 58 -0.36 -45.58 2.60
C GLY A 58 -0.43 -44.89 3.97
N SER A 59 -0.08 -45.61 5.02
CA SER A 59 0.07 -45.05 6.36
C SER A 59 1.37 -44.26 6.45
N GLU A 60 1.33 -42.97 6.14
CA GLU A 60 2.37 -42.03 6.57
C GLU A 60 1.80 -41.18 7.70
N SER A 61 2.32 -41.42 8.91
CA SER A 61 2.28 -40.44 9.99
C SER A 61 3.22 -39.29 9.64
N GLY A 62 2.87 -38.50 8.62
CA GLY A 62 3.43 -37.18 8.43
C GLY A 62 2.72 -36.26 9.41
N THR A 63 3.48 -35.63 10.31
CA THR A 63 3.03 -34.37 10.91
C THR A 63 2.68 -33.44 9.76
N SER A 64 1.39 -33.23 9.51
CA SER A 64 0.92 -32.19 8.60
C SER A 64 1.20 -30.84 9.28
N GLY A 65 2.47 -30.44 9.30
CA GLY A 65 2.82 -29.05 9.49
C GLY A 65 2.22 -28.29 8.32
N ASP A 66 1.60 -27.15 8.63
CA ASP A 66 1.27 -26.19 7.60
C ASP A 66 2.55 -25.88 6.79
N PRO A 67 2.49 -25.86 5.45
CA PRO A 67 3.67 -25.63 4.65
C PRO A 67 4.20 -24.22 4.90
N GLU A 68 5.50 -24.11 5.15
CA GLU A 68 6.23 -22.85 5.12
C GLU A 68 6.05 -22.17 3.76
N VAL A 69 5.80 -20.87 3.77
CA VAL A 69 5.63 -20.06 2.56
C VAL A 69 6.72 -19.00 2.55
N THR A 70 7.45 -18.91 1.44
CA THR A 70 8.37 -17.81 1.18
C THR A 70 7.79 -16.95 0.06
N VAL A 71 7.83 -15.63 0.26
CA VAL A 71 7.55 -14.63 -0.78
C VAL A 71 8.73 -13.68 -0.82
N THR A 72 9.29 -13.43 -2.00
CA THR A 72 10.36 -12.44 -2.19
C THR A 72 9.89 -11.41 -3.20
N ALA A 73 10.01 -10.15 -2.83
CA ALA A 73 9.72 -9.01 -3.69
C ALA A 73 10.94 -8.09 -3.76
N ARG A 74 11.11 -7.41 -4.89
CA ARG A 74 12.21 -6.45 -5.09
C ARG A 74 11.79 -5.30 -6.01
N GLN A 75 12.47 -4.18 -5.88
CA GLN A 75 12.53 -3.15 -6.91
C GLN A 75 14.00 -2.75 -7.09
N GLU A 76 14.50 -2.85 -8.31
CA GLU A 76 15.87 -2.44 -8.65
C GLU A 76 16.02 -0.91 -8.64
N PRO A 77 17.25 -0.37 -8.47
CA PRO A 77 17.49 1.06 -8.58
C PRO A 77 17.08 1.62 -9.96
N GLY A 78 16.65 2.88 -9.98
CA GLY A 78 16.26 3.61 -11.21
C GLY A 78 14.74 3.67 -11.43
N ASN A 79 13.97 2.89 -10.68
CA ASN A 79 12.52 3.02 -10.58
C ASN A 79 12.11 4.03 -9.50
N ALA A 80 10.93 4.62 -9.63
CA ALA A 80 10.43 5.64 -8.71
C ALA A 80 10.17 5.05 -7.31
N VAL A 81 10.56 5.80 -6.29
CA VAL A 81 10.16 5.58 -4.90
C VAL A 81 9.35 6.79 -4.47
N TYR A 82 8.27 6.60 -3.76
CA TYR A 82 7.48 7.72 -3.26
C TYR A 82 7.64 7.85 -1.75
N TRP A 83 8.15 9.01 -1.34
CA TRP A 83 8.23 9.40 0.07
C TRP A 83 6.92 10.06 0.50
N VAL A 84 6.13 9.37 1.33
CA VAL A 84 4.85 9.88 1.83
C VAL A 84 5.08 10.85 2.98
N ARG A 85 4.49 12.05 2.85
CA ARG A 85 4.53 13.14 3.83
C ARG A 85 3.28 13.11 4.73
N PRO A 86 3.32 13.72 5.92
CA PRO A 86 2.15 13.81 6.78
C PRO A 86 1.07 14.65 6.10
N GLY A 87 -0.14 14.13 6.02
CA GLY A 87 -1.25 14.86 5.43
C GLY A 87 -2.62 14.32 5.84
N PRO A 88 -3.71 14.98 5.41
CA PRO A 88 -5.06 14.57 5.77
C PRO A 88 -5.36 13.16 5.24
N ARG A 89 -6.17 12.40 6.00
CA ARG A 89 -6.68 11.09 5.57
C ARG A 89 -8.21 11.08 5.59
N PRO A 90 -8.85 11.08 4.41
CA PRO A 90 -10.27 10.78 4.30
C PRO A 90 -10.59 9.37 4.83
N LEU A 91 -11.77 9.23 5.45
CA LEU A 91 -12.16 7.99 6.13
C LEU A 91 -13.21 7.22 5.32
N SER A 92 -12.96 5.93 5.12
CA SER A 92 -13.91 4.99 4.52
C SER A 92 -15.18 4.89 5.37
N PRO A 93 -16.37 5.20 4.82
CA PRO A 93 -17.64 4.95 5.51
C PRO A 93 -17.88 3.48 5.89
N MET A 94 -17.34 2.53 5.13
CA MET A 94 -17.45 1.09 5.41
C MET A 94 -16.72 0.73 6.71
N VAL A 95 -15.50 1.23 6.87
CA VAL A 95 -14.64 0.98 8.04
C VAL A 95 -15.06 1.82 9.24
N PHE A 96 -15.26 3.13 9.03
CA PHE A 96 -15.40 4.13 10.09
C PHE A 96 -16.85 4.57 10.33
N GLY A 97 -17.79 4.15 9.50
CA GLY A 97 -19.19 4.55 9.61
C GLY A 97 -19.42 6.00 9.17
N THR A 98 -20.50 6.59 9.68
CA THR A 98 -20.86 8.00 9.43
C THR A 98 -20.91 8.74 10.77
N GLU A 99 -20.99 10.07 10.75
CA GLU A 99 -21.14 10.87 11.98
C GLU A 99 -22.34 10.41 12.84
N ALA A 100 -23.45 10.01 12.19
CA ALA A 100 -24.65 9.54 12.89
C ALA A 100 -24.54 8.09 13.41
N ASN A 101 -23.59 7.31 12.88
CA ASN A 101 -23.38 5.91 13.26
C ASN A 101 -21.89 5.54 13.09
N PRO A 102 -21.02 6.05 13.99
CA PRO A 102 -19.59 5.82 13.89
C PRO A 102 -19.25 4.35 14.14
N ARG A 103 -18.16 3.92 13.52
CA ARG A 103 -17.52 2.61 13.66
C ARG A 103 -16.03 2.81 13.79
N THR A 104 -15.33 1.80 14.32
CA THR A 104 -13.85 1.81 14.41
C THR A 104 -13.34 3.13 15.02
N GLY A 105 -14.08 3.61 16.02
CA GLY A 105 -13.89 4.90 16.68
C GLY A 105 -13.65 4.73 18.18
N THR A 106 -14.11 5.70 18.96
CA THR A 106 -13.78 5.81 20.40
C THR A 106 -14.18 4.57 21.19
N ASP A 107 -15.38 4.02 20.95
CA ASP A 107 -15.85 2.79 21.59
C ASP A 107 -14.94 1.57 21.33
N LEU A 108 -14.43 1.44 20.10
CA LEU A 108 -13.51 0.35 19.75
C LEU A 108 -12.16 0.57 20.43
N LEU A 109 -11.64 1.80 20.40
CA LEU A 109 -10.38 2.15 21.05
C LEU A 109 -10.42 1.81 22.55
N GLU A 110 -11.45 2.25 23.26
CA GLU A 110 -11.64 1.95 24.69
C GLU A 110 -11.68 0.43 24.94
N ALA A 111 -12.38 -0.33 24.09
CA ALA A 111 -12.43 -1.79 24.21
C ALA A 111 -11.06 -2.43 23.97
N ARG A 112 -10.24 -1.91 23.05
CA ARG A 112 -8.87 -2.40 22.80
C ARG A 112 -7.92 -2.04 23.94
N ILE A 113 -8.02 -0.84 24.50
CA ILE A 113 -7.27 -0.42 25.70
C ILE A 113 -7.63 -1.32 26.89
N GLU A 114 -8.91 -1.61 27.10
CA GLU A 114 -9.35 -2.52 28.16
C GLU A 114 -8.79 -3.94 27.94
N GLN A 115 -8.80 -4.45 26.71
CA GLN A 115 -8.19 -5.74 26.38
C GLN A 115 -6.67 -5.73 26.63
N ALA A 116 -5.98 -4.67 26.22
CA ALA A 116 -4.54 -4.49 26.40
C ALA A 116 -4.17 -4.47 27.89
N SER A 117 -4.98 -3.85 28.75
CA SER A 117 -4.73 -3.80 30.20
C SER A 117 -4.69 -5.17 30.89
N ARG A 118 -5.20 -6.21 30.23
CA ARG A 118 -5.23 -7.59 30.72
C ARG A 118 -4.03 -8.42 30.26
N LEU A 119 -3.16 -7.85 29.42
CA LEU A 119 -1.91 -8.50 29.02
C LEU A 119 -0.99 -8.70 30.23
N PRO A 120 -0.11 -9.73 30.22
CA PRO A 120 0.89 -9.90 31.25
C PRO A 120 1.80 -8.67 31.38
N SER A 121 2.22 -8.35 32.61
CA SER A 121 3.23 -7.31 32.84
C SER A 121 4.53 -7.65 32.11
N PRO A 122 5.20 -6.66 31.48
CA PRO A 122 4.90 -5.22 31.53
C PRO A 122 3.91 -4.71 30.46
N LEU A 123 3.51 -5.55 29.50
CA LEU A 123 2.68 -5.14 28.37
C LEU A 123 1.28 -4.63 28.77
N GLY A 124 0.73 -5.13 29.88
CA GLY A 124 -0.54 -4.66 30.43
C GLY A 124 -0.56 -3.19 30.86
N GLU A 125 0.60 -2.54 30.97
CA GLU A 125 0.72 -1.10 31.24
C GLU A 125 1.16 -0.34 29.97
N ALA A 126 2.16 -0.87 29.24
CA ALA A 126 2.73 -0.19 28.09
C ALA A 126 1.79 -0.13 26.87
N VAL A 127 1.09 -1.21 26.54
CA VAL A 127 0.23 -1.27 25.35
C VAL A 127 -1.00 -0.35 25.47
N PRO A 128 -1.72 -0.27 26.62
CA PRO A 128 -2.75 0.75 26.82
C PRO A 128 -2.26 2.17 26.56
N GLN A 129 -1.10 2.55 27.13
CA GLN A 129 -0.52 3.88 26.93
C GLN A 129 -0.20 4.13 25.46
N LEU A 130 0.41 3.16 24.77
CA LEU A 130 0.69 3.26 23.35
C LEU A 130 -0.59 3.48 22.51
N LEU A 131 -1.70 2.81 22.84
CA LEU A 131 -2.96 2.98 22.14
C LEU A 131 -3.63 4.34 22.43
N GLU A 132 -3.39 4.93 23.60
CA GLU A 132 -3.81 6.31 23.88
C GLU A 132 -3.00 7.33 23.06
N GLU A 133 -1.69 7.09 22.89
CA GLU A 133 -0.78 7.96 22.12
C GLU A 133 -0.90 7.78 20.60
N LEU A 134 -1.16 6.56 20.13
CA LEU A 134 -1.31 6.17 18.73
C LEU A 134 -2.62 5.40 18.51
N PRO A 135 -3.78 6.05 18.66
CA PRO A 135 -5.08 5.37 18.54
C PRO A 135 -5.28 4.73 17.15
N PHE A 136 -4.67 5.33 16.12
CA PHE A 136 -4.75 4.88 14.73
C PHE A 136 -4.11 3.52 14.45
N LEU A 137 -3.45 2.90 15.43
CA LEU A 137 -3.10 1.48 15.34
C LEU A 137 -4.34 0.58 15.29
N VAL A 138 -5.49 1.01 15.83
CA VAL A 138 -6.71 0.18 15.92
C VAL A 138 -8.01 0.93 15.62
N ALA A 139 -8.02 2.27 15.72
CA ALA A 139 -9.23 3.07 15.60
C ALA A 139 -8.93 4.53 15.21
N ALA A 140 -9.92 5.23 14.68
CA ALA A 140 -9.90 6.69 14.53
C ALA A 140 -10.89 7.30 15.53
N PRO A 141 -10.47 7.87 16.68
CA PRO A 141 -11.39 8.42 17.68
C PRO A 141 -12.37 9.41 17.05
N ASP A 142 -13.63 9.38 17.48
CA ASP A 142 -14.70 10.17 16.87
C ASP A 142 -14.43 11.67 16.98
N GLU A 143 -13.81 12.09 18.08
CA GLU A 143 -13.36 13.46 18.34
C GLU A 143 -12.18 13.93 17.48
N ALA A 144 -11.45 13.01 16.84
CA ALA A 144 -10.34 13.33 15.93
C ALA A 144 -10.81 13.48 14.47
N ARG A 145 -12.11 13.28 14.21
CA ARG A 145 -12.71 13.34 12.87
C ARG A 145 -13.36 14.67 12.64
N GLU A 146 -13.25 15.18 11.43
CA GLU A 146 -13.96 16.36 10.97
C GLU A 146 -14.73 16.06 9.67
N PRO A 147 -15.86 16.75 9.42
CA PRO A 147 -16.58 16.61 8.15
C PRO A 147 -15.71 17.11 6.99
N ILE A 148 -15.85 16.49 5.83
CA ILE A 148 -15.31 16.99 4.56
C ILE A 148 -16.37 17.92 3.95
N ASP A 149 -16.00 19.17 3.62
CA ASP A 149 -16.87 20.08 2.88
C ASP A 149 -16.72 19.79 1.38
N ASP A 150 -17.84 19.64 0.64
CA ASP A 150 -17.85 19.37 -0.80
C ASP A 150 -17.15 20.47 -1.63
N SER A 151 -16.85 21.62 -1.01
CA SER A 151 -16.11 22.73 -1.62
C SER A 151 -14.59 22.68 -1.45
N ASP A 152 -14.04 21.74 -0.67
CA ASP A 152 -12.61 21.68 -0.33
C ASP A 152 -11.71 21.15 -1.47
N GLY A 153 -12.28 20.75 -2.62
CA GLY A 153 -11.52 20.18 -3.75
C GLY A 153 -10.87 18.83 -3.46
N ASN A 154 -11.01 18.31 -2.24
CA ASN A 154 -10.52 17.02 -1.79
C ASN A 154 -11.61 15.93 -1.94
N SER A 155 -12.36 15.99 -3.05
CA SER A 155 -13.44 15.05 -3.32
C SER A 155 -12.84 13.71 -3.75
N ASN A 156 -12.99 12.73 -2.86
CA ASN A 156 -12.30 11.45 -2.92
C ASN A 156 -12.92 10.43 -3.89
N GLY A 157 -13.62 10.88 -4.93
CA GLY A 157 -14.31 10.00 -5.87
C GLY A 157 -13.95 10.31 -7.31
N SER A 158 -13.69 9.26 -8.10
CA SER A 158 -13.42 9.35 -9.55
C SER A 158 -14.52 10.02 -10.39
N ASN A 159 -15.66 10.40 -9.77
CA ASN A 159 -16.80 11.06 -10.41
C ASN A 159 -17.19 12.42 -9.79
N GLY A 160 -16.35 12.99 -8.92
CA GLY A 160 -16.56 14.32 -8.33
C GLY A 160 -17.45 14.38 -7.07
N ASP A 161 -18.08 13.26 -6.67
CA ASP A 161 -18.72 13.11 -5.35
C ASP A 161 -17.78 12.34 -4.42
N SER A 162 -17.42 12.93 -3.26
CA SER A 162 -16.58 12.25 -2.27
C SER A 162 -17.34 11.11 -1.59
N ILE A 163 -16.82 9.88 -1.66
CA ILE A 163 -17.35 8.74 -0.86
C ILE A 163 -17.15 9.01 0.63
N ALA A 164 -16.00 9.58 1.00
CA ALA A 164 -15.70 9.95 2.36
C ALA A 164 -16.49 11.19 2.79
N GLN A 165 -17.15 11.09 3.95
CA GLN A 165 -17.89 12.19 4.59
C GLN A 165 -17.07 12.85 5.71
N GLN A 166 -16.04 12.16 6.20
CA GLN A 166 -15.18 12.62 7.28
C GLN A 166 -13.72 12.36 6.92
N ARG A 167 -12.83 13.15 7.49
CA ARG A 167 -11.37 12.94 7.48
C ARG A 167 -10.82 13.07 8.89
N LEU A 168 -9.58 12.62 9.09
CA LEU A 168 -8.84 13.00 10.30
C LEU A 168 -8.41 14.46 10.22
N ALA A 169 -8.59 15.18 11.33
CA ALA A 169 -8.20 16.58 11.46
C ALA A 169 -6.68 16.75 11.50
N GLU A 170 -5.98 15.82 12.15
CA GLU A 170 -4.52 15.84 12.25
C GLU A 170 -3.87 15.08 11.08
N PRO A 171 -2.73 15.56 10.56
CA PRO A 171 -1.97 14.87 9.53
C PRO A 171 -1.53 13.47 9.96
N THR A 172 -1.51 12.53 9.00
CA THR A 172 -1.14 11.14 9.23
C THR A 172 -0.14 10.64 8.19
N LEU A 173 0.48 9.51 8.47
CA LEU A 173 1.34 8.81 7.52
C LEU A 173 0.58 8.11 6.38
N TYR A 174 -0.75 8.13 6.37
CA TYR A 174 -1.59 7.50 5.34
C TYR A 174 -2.19 8.55 4.39
N SER A 175 -1.45 9.61 4.11
CA SER A 175 -1.93 10.74 3.31
C SER A 175 -1.78 10.50 1.80
N ASN A 176 -2.36 11.40 1.01
CA ASN A 176 -2.14 11.49 -0.44
C ASN A 176 -0.90 12.32 -0.81
N ASP A 177 -0.26 12.94 0.17
CA ASP A 177 0.88 13.82 -0.05
C ASP A 177 2.17 13.01 -0.11
N ALA A 178 2.82 13.00 -1.26
CA ALA A 178 4.09 12.33 -1.46
C ALA A 178 4.93 13.03 -2.52
N GLU A 179 6.24 12.80 -2.44
CA GLU A 179 7.21 13.25 -3.44
C GLU A 179 7.98 12.06 -3.99
N VAL A 180 8.27 12.10 -5.29
CA VAL A 180 9.08 11.07 -5.95
C VAL A 180 10.54 11.26 -5.55
N THR A 181 11.19 10.15 -5.21
CA THR A 181 12.59 10.02 -4.85
C THR A 181 13.17 8.78 -5.54
N SER A 182 14.34 8.32 -5.09
CA SER A 182 15.02 7.16 -5.66
C SER A 182 15.36 6.13 -4.59
N GLY A 183 15.49 4.87 -5.00
CA GLY A 183 15.86 3.80 -4.11
C GLY A 183 15.61 2.43 -4.69
N ALA A 184 15.88 1.43 -3.87
CA ALA A 184 15.72 0.03 -4.17
C ALA A 184 15.40 -0.75 -2.89
N PHE A 185 14.81 -1.92 -3.06
CA PHE A 185 14.70 -2.88 -1.98
C PHE A 185 14.70 -4.30 -2.53
N GLU A 186 15.08 -5.23 -1.67
CA GLU A 186 14.73 -6.65 -1.77
C GLU A 186 14.28 -7.12 -0.38
N ILE A 187 13.16 -7.83 -0.33
CA ILE A 187 12.65 -8.41 0.91
C ILE A 187 12.20 -9.85 0.69
N SER A 188 12.57 -10.74 1.60
CA SER A 188 12.07 -12.12 1.67
C SER A 188 11.26 -12.34 2.94
N TYR A 189 9.96 -12.54 2.80
CA TYR A 189 9.03 -12.95 3.85
C TYR A 189 9.06 -14.47 3.99
N ARG A 190 9.47 -15.01 5.16
CA ARG A 190 9.42 -16.45 5.46
C ARG A 190 8.40 -16.72 6.56
N ASP A 191 7.21 -17.09 6.14
CA ASP A 191 6.07 -17.45 6.97
C ASP A 191 6.18 -18.93 7.36
N HIS A 192 6.51 -19.17 8.63
CA HIS A 192 6.68 -20.53 9.17
C HIS A 192 5.43 -21.01 9.91
N ARG A 193 4.43 -20.14 10.16
CA ARG A 193 3.17 -20.53 10.81
C ARG A 193 2.01 -19.59 10.42
N PRO A 194 0.79 -20.13 10.24
CA PRO A 194 -0.34 -19.31 9.77
C PRO A 194 -1.14 -18.61 10.88
N TYR A 195 -0.67 -18.63 12.14
CA TYR A 195 -1.41 -18.05 13.27
C TYR A 195 -0.49 -17.58 14.39
N ASP A 196 -0.94 -16.50 15.05
CA ASP A 196 -0.32 -15.99 16.26
C ASP A 196 -0.37 -17.02 17.40
N LEU A 197 0.68 -17.04 18.21
CA LEU A 197 0.74 -17.85 19.42
C LEU A 197 0.96 -16.99 20.67
N PRO A 198 0.47 -17.42 21.84
CA PRO A 198 0.84 -16.78 23.10
C PRO A 198 2.36 -16.86 23.32
N GLY A 199 3.00 -15.75 23.66
CA GLY A 199 4.44 -15.68 23.86
C GLY A 199 4.90 -14.24 24.08
N GLN A 200 6.21 -14.05 24.22
CA GLN A 200 6.79 -12.71 24.09
C GLN A 200 6.65 -12.24 22.63
N PRO A 201 6.61 -10.94 22.35
CA PRO A 201 6.49 -10.43 20.98
C PRO A 201 7.51 -11.02 20.00
N GLY A 202 8.77 -11.20 20.41
CA GLY A 202 9.81 -11.80 19.57
C GLY A 202 9.81 -13.34 19.51
N ASP A 203 8.89 -14.03 20.19
CA ASP A 203 8.81 -15.50 20.19
C ASP A 203 8.10 -16.01 18.92
N THR A 204 8.76 -15.84 17.78
CA THR A 204 8.27 -16.29 16.47
C THR A 204 9.31 -17.09 15.71
N PRO A 205 8.89 -18.15 14.97
CA PRO A 205 9.77 -18.80 14.01
C PRO A 205 9.92 -18.01 12.70
N ASP A 206 9.04 -17.03 12.45
CA ASP A 206 8.98 -16.25 11.23
C ASP A 206 10.25 -15.44 11.02
N GLN A 207 10.64 -15.26 9.75
CA GLN A 207 11.89 -14.58 9.39
C GLN A 207 11.64 -13.58 8.25
N VAL A 208 12.42 -12.51 8.27
CA VAL A 208 12.50 -11.51 7.22
C VAL A 208 13.97 -11.24 6.93
N ASP A 209 14.30 -11.26 5.65
CA ASP A 209 15.56 -10.72 5.13
C ASP A 209 15.20 -9.47 4.34
N LEU A 210 15.73 -8.30 4.72
CA LEU A 210 15.39 -7.01 4.15
C LEU A 210 16.68 -6.25 3.86
N ASP A 211 16.85 -5.85 2.60
CA ASP A 211 17.80 -4.84 2.14
C ASP A 211 16.98 -3.73 1.50
N ALA A 212 16.96 -2.53 2.09
CA ALA A 212 16.24 -1.38 1.55
C ALA A 212 17.06 -0.12 1.72
N GLN A 213 17.28 0.57 0.59
CA GLN A 213 18.02 1.82 0.51
C GLN A 213 17.27 2.80 -0.37
N PHE A 214 16.97 4.00 0.14
CA PHE A 214 16.16 4.99 -0.57
C PHE A 214 16.42 6.39 -0.04
N THR A 215 16.01 7.41 -0.79
CA THR A 215 16.19 8.81 -0.43
C THR A 215 14.89 9.47 0.02
N ASP A 216 15.02 10.48 0.89
CA ASP A 216 13.96 11.47 1.09
C ASP A 216 14.07 12.59 0.02
N PRO A 217 13.08 13.49 -0.08
CA PRO A 217 13.11 14.55 -1.09
C PRO A 217 14.22 15.59 -0.91
N ALA A 218 14.88 15.62 0.26
CA ALA A 218 16.06 16.45 0.48
C ALA A 218 17.36 15.73 0.08
N GLY A 219 17.27 14.52 -0.47
CA GLY A 219 18.40 13.71 -0.90
C GLY A 219 19.17 13.03 0.23
N ASN A 220 18.61 12.95 1.46
CA ASN A 220 19.23 12.14 2.50
C ASN A 220 19.02 10.66 2.19
N GLU A 221 20.07 9.86 2.32
CA GLU A 221 20.04 8.43 2.07
C GLU A 221 19.63 7.67 3.34
N TYR A 222 18.63 6.79 3.24
CA TYR A 222 18.12 5.94 4.32
C TYR A 222 18.44 4.49 4.03
N GLU A 223 18.85 3.76 5.07
CA GLU A 223 19.01 2.31 5.06
C GLU A 223 18.24 1.70 6.25
N LEU A 224 17.50 0.63 5.99
CA LEU A 224 16.73 -0.10 7.01
C LEU A 224 17.44 -1.39 7.40
N GLU A 225 18.00 -1.43 8.61
CA GLU A 225 18.64 -2.62 9.17
C GLU A 225 17.63 -3.41 10.01
N HIS A 226 17.00 -4.43 9.42
CA HIS A 226 16.08 -5.31 10.15
C HIS A 226 16.83 -6.23 11.13
N ASP A 227 16.39 -6.29 12.40
CA ASP A 227 17.02 -7.13 13.43
C ASP A 227 16.27 -8.45 13.62
N HIS A 228 14.96 -8.39 13.93
CA HIS A 228 14.11 -9.57 14.06
C HIS A 228 12.62 -9.26 13.88
N VAL A 229 11.86 -10.30 13.51
CA VAL A 229 10.41 -10.27 13.40
C VAL A 229 9.77 -10.26 14.80
N ILE A 230 8.66 -9.55 14.92
CA ILE A 230 7.83 -9.51 16.12
C ILE A 230 6.37 -9.83 15.79
N GLN A 231 5.69 -10.47 16.73
CA GLN A 231 4.24 -10.49 16.83
C GLN A 231 3.81 -9.29 17.68
N PRO A 232 3.26 -8.20 17.10
CA PRO A 232 2.91 -7.02 17.85
C PRO A 232 1.91 -7.35 18.97
N PRO A 233 2.12 -6.87 20.20
CA PRO A 233 1.24 -7.18 21.34
C PRO A 233 -0.06 -6.36 21.32
N ILE A 234 -0.64 -6.10 20.14
CA ILE A 234 -1.84 -5.28 19.98
C ILE A 234 -3.08 -6.19 19.98
N PRO A 235 -4.04 -6.00 20.92
CA PRO A 235 -5.22 -6.84 20.98
C PRO A 235 -6.04 -6.83 19.68
N GLY A 236 -6.32 -8.02 19.15
CA GLY A 236 -7.12 -8.19 17.94
C GLY A 236 -6.32 -8.25 16.65
N TYR A 237 -5.02 -7.97 16.67
CA TYR A 237 -4.16 -8.28 15.55
C TYR A 237 -4.03 -9.80 15.41
N GLU A 238 -4.02 -10.25 14.15
CA GLU A 238 -3.78 -11.63 13.73
C GLU A 238 -2.66 -11.61 12.67
N THR A 239 -1.41 -11.62 13.13
CA THR A 239 -0.23 -11.35 12.28
C THR A 239 0.44 -12.60 11.70
N GLY A 240 -0.09 -13.80 11.97
CA GLY A 240 0.57 -15.05 11.59
C GLY A 240 1.83 -15.37 12.41
N GLY A 241 2.12 -14.62 13.47
CA GLY A 241 3.37 -14.68 14.21
C GLY A 241 4.34 -13.56 13.89
N GLY A 242 3.96 -12.63 13.02
CA GLY A 242 4.76 -11.48 12.63
C GLY A 242 5.12 -11.47 11.16
N VAL A 243 4.88 -12.56 10.42
CA VAL A 243 4.84 -12.57 8.95
C VAL A 243 3.51 -13.14 8.49
N LEU A 244 2.87 -12.44 7.54
CA LEU A 244 1.62 -12.85 6.92
C LEU A 244 1.83 -13.00 5.42
N THR A 245 1.49 -14.17 4.87
CA THR A 245 1.47 -14.40 3.41
C THR A 245 0.08 -14.81 2.92
N GLY A 246 -0.37 -14.23 1.81
CA GLY A 246 -1.64 -14.57 1.17
C GLY A 246 -2.88 -14.36 2.03
N GLY A 247 -3.06 -13.15 2.56
CA GLY A 247 -4.16 -12.80 3.48
C GLY A 247 -4.72 -11.40 3.26
N GLN A 248 -5.69 -11.01 4.10
CA GLN A 248 -6.27 -9.67 4.09
C GLN A 248 -5.74 -8.88 5.29
N LEU A 249 -5.31 -7.64 5.06
CA LEU A 249 -4.78 -6.75 6.09
C LEU A 249 -5.51 -5.41 6.09
N HIS A 250 -5.38 -4.64 7.17
CA HIS A 250 -5.92 -3.28 7.32
C HIS A 250 -7.45 -3.18 7.21
N GLY A 251 -7.99 -1.98 7.02
CA GLY A 251 -9.42 -1.70 6.94
C GLY A 251 -10.24 -2.42 8.01
N ILE A 252 -11.21 -3.23 7.58
CA ILE A 252 -12.09 -3.99 8.48
C ILE A 252 -11.48 -5.28 9.07
N SER A 253 -10.27 -5.67 8.68
CA SER A 253 -9.64 -6.92 9.17
C SER A 253 -9.35 -6.90 10.66
N GLY A 254 -9.14 -5.71 11.24
CA GLY A 254 -8.74 -5.52 12.63
C GLY A 254 -7.25 -5.76 12.89
N THR A 255 -6.45 -6.04 11.85
CA THR A 255 -4.99 -6.17 11.93
C THR A 255 -4.32 -5.05 11.14
N GLY A 256 -3.36 -4.35 11.76
CA GLY A 256 -2.81 -3.11 11.21
C GLY A 256 -3.73 -1.91 11.39
N SER A 257 -3.27 -0.74 10.97
CA SER A 257 -4.08 0.49 11.04
C SER A 257 -5.31 0.39 10.13
N PRO A 258 -6.51 0.78 10.58
CA PRO A 258 -7.69 0.84 9.74
C PRO A 258 -7.69 2.03 8.77
N LEU A 259 -6.69 2.93 8.84
CA LEU A 259 -6.58 4.08 7.94
C LEU A 259 -6.07 3.72 6.55
N PHE A 260 -5.34 2.60 6.46
CA PHE A 260 -5.00 1.98 5.20
C PHE A 260 -6.19 1.11 4.74
N PRO A 261 -6.52 1.09 3.43
CA PRO A 261 -7.66 0.31 2.97
C PRO A 261 -7.44 -1.19 3.20
N GLN A 262 -8.53 -1.97 3.33
CA GLN A 262 -8.41 -3.42 3.35
C GLN A 262 -7.81 -3.92 2.04
N VAL A 263 -6.69 -4.65 2.13
CA VAL A 263 -5.94 -5.12 0.96
C VAL A 263 -5.58 -6.60 1.04
N TYR A 264 -5.62 -7.27 -0.11
CA TYR A 264 -4.92 -8.53 -0.25
C TYR A 264 -3.41 -8.30 -0.16
N THR A 265 -2.76 -9.12 0.64
CA THR A 265 -1.36 -9.00 1.03
C THR A 265 -0.63 -10.25 0.55
N TYR A 266 0.32 -10.07 -0.36
CA TYR A 266 1.17 -11.15 -0.86
C TYR A 266 2.17 -11.56 0.21
N GLY A 267 2.81 -10.58 0.84
CA GLY A 267 3.66 -10.74 2.01
C GLY A 267 3.62 -9.48 2.87
N ALA A 268 3.55 -9.63 4.19
CA ALA A 268 3.69 -8.55 5.14
C ALA A 268 4.50 -9.02 6.34
N SER A 269 5.20 -8.08 6.98
CA SER A 269 5.94 -8.36 8.19
C SER A 269 5.84 -7.23 9.21
N TRP A 270 5.94 -7.60 10.48
CA TRP A 270 6.21 -6.70 11.57
C TRP A 270 7.56 -7.07 12.17
N GLY A 271 8.51 -6.16 12.09
CA GLY A 271 9.85 -6.34 12.62
C GLY A 271 10.27 -5.15 13.47
N VAL A 272 11.44 -5.27 14.06
CA VAL A 272 12.16 -4.16 14.68
C VAL A 272 13.54 -4.07 14.08
N GLY A 273 14.05 -2.84 13.95
CA GLY A 273 15.33 -2.61 13.32
C GLY A 273 15.85 -1.21 13.56
N HIS A 274 17.03 -0.93 13.00
CA HIS A 274 17.64 0.38 13.02
C HIS A 274 17.44 1.11 11.69
N VAL A 275 17.31 2.43 11.78
CA VAL A 275 17.42 3.34 10.64
C VAL A 275 18.82 3.96 10.66
N THR A 276 19.49 3.86 9.52
CA THR A 276 20.74 4.55 9.21
C THR A 276 20.45 5.64 8.19
N ILE A 277 21.00 6.85 8.40
CA ILE A 277 20.81 8.02 7.54
C ILE A 277 22.18 8.56 7.16
N ASN A 278 22.45 8.73 5.87
CA ASN A 278 23.73 9.23 5.34
C ASN A 278 24.94 8.46 5.90
N GLY A 279 24.80 7.14 6.08
CA GLY A 279 25.82 6.27 6.65
C GLY A 279 25.99 6.33 8.17
N GLU A 280 25.19 7.12 8.89
CA GLU A 280 25.19 7.22 10.35
C GLU A 280 23.91 6.63 10.96
N ARG A 281 24.03 5.80 12.00
CA ARG A 281 22.86 5.24 12.67
C ARG A 281 22.07 6.33 13.40
N ALA A 282 20.91 6.69 12.84
CA ALA A 282 20.03 7.71 13.41
C ALA A 282 19.25 7.23 14.64
N THR A 283 19.00 5.92 14.72
CA THR A 283 18.27 5.26 15.82
C THR A 283 19.22 4.68 16.89
N ASP A 284 20.19 5.49 17.33
CA ASP A 284 21.12 5.12 18.39
C ASP A 284 20.43 4.97 19.77
N ASP A 285 19.30 5.64 19.94
CA ASP A 285 18.43 5.60 21.12
C ASP A 285 17.59 4.32 21.24
N GLY A 286 17.68 3.43 20.24
CA GLY A 286 17.03 2.12 20.18
C GLY A 286 16.29 1.90 18.86
N MET A 287 15.92 0.64 18.61
CA MET A 287 15.22 0.24 17.38
C MET A 287 13.89 0.98 17.18
N ARG A 288 13.34 0.90 15.97
CA ARG A 288 11.97 1.27 15.65
C ARG A 288 11.24 0.06 15.07
N VAL A 289 9.91 0.08 15.17
CA VAL A 289 9.06 -0.91 14.50
C VAL A 289 9.09 -0.64 12.99
N ILE A 290 9.44 -1.66 12.21
CA ILE A 290 9.46 -1.64 10.76
C ILE A 290 8.34 -2.56 10.28
N HIS A 291 7.41 -2.01 9.52
CA HIS A 291 6.33 -2.74 8.89
C HIS A 291 6.51 -2.66 7.37
N PHE A 292 6.73 -3.79 6.73
CA PHE A 292 7.02 -3.86 5.31
C PHE A 292 6.05 -4.82 4.64
N MET A 293 5.47 -4.43 3.52
CA MET A 293 4.38 -5.17 2.89
C MET A 293 4.42 -5.07 1.38
N THR A 294 4.19 -6.20 0.73
CA THR A 294 3.86 -6.31 -0.68
C THR A 294 2.37 -6.64 -0.78
N THR A 295 1.58 -5.67 -1.26
CA THR A 295 0.11 -5.71 -1.24
C THR A 295 -0.46 -5.46 -2.61
N GLN A 296 -1.79 -5.61 -2.76
CA GLN A 296 -2.48 -4.95 -3.87
C GLN A 296 -2.19 -3.45 -3.88
N THR A 297 -2.07 -2.88 -5.07
CA THR A 297 -1.83 -1.44 -5.25
C THR A 297 -2.98 -0.63 -4.67
N VAL A 298 -2.66 0.32 -3.78
CA VAL A 298 -3.66 1.20 -3.14
C VAL A 298 -3.69 2.63 -3.66
N ARG A 299 -2.78 2.97 -4.58
CA ARG A 299 -2.64 4.31 -5.14
C ARG A 299 -3.19 4.34 -6.56
N ASP A 300 -4.03 5.32 -6.86
CA ASP A 300 -4.40 5.62 -8.24
C ASP A 300 -3.31 6.45 -8.95
N GLU A 301 -3.49 6.70 -10.24
CA GLU A 301 -2.59 7.48 -11.08
C GLU A 301 -2.37 8.93 -10.59
N GLN A 302 -3.27 9.48 -9.76
CA GLN A 302 -3.09 10.79 -9.10
C GLN A 302 -2.44 10.67 -7.71
N TYR A 303 -1.86 9.51 -7.40
CA TYR A 303 -1.23 9.18 -6.12
C TYR A 303 -2.18 9.23 -4.91
N ARG A 304 -3.49 9.25 -5.14
CA ARG A 304 -4.48 9.22 -4.06
C ARG A 304 -4.57 7.80 -3.52
N MET A 305 -4.54 7.66 -2.20
CA MET A 305 -4.80 6.38 -1.55
C MET A 305 -6.29 6.09 -1.57
N ALA A 306 -6.65 4.98 -2.21
CA ALA A 306 -8.01 4.45 -2.25
C ALA A 306 -8.62 4.26 -0.85
N LEU A 307 -9.95 4.34 -0.79
CA LEU A 307 -10.75 3.86 0.32
C LEU A 307 -11.13 2.40 0.12
N ASP A 308 -11.54 1.71 1.18
CA ASP A 308 -11.96 0.30 1.09
C ASP A 308 -13.09 0.07 0.06
N GLU A 309 -13.97 1.04 -0.15
CA GLU A 309 -15.04 0.99 -1.14
C GLU A 309 -14.55 0.96 -2.60
N GLU A 310 -13.32 1.42 -2.84
CA GLU A 310 -12.71 1.57 -4.15
C GLU A 310 -11.77 0.40 -4.48
N MET A 311 -11.48 -0.47 -3.50
CA MET A 311 -10.61 -1.63 -3.69
C MET A 311 -11.38 -2.83 -4.31
N PRO A 312 -10.72 -3.64 -5.16
CA PRO A 312 -9.39 -3.42 -5.71
C PRO A 312 -9.40 -2.34 -6.82
N LEU A 313 -8.31 -1.59 -6.94
CA LEU A 313 -8.08 -0.71 -8.08
C LEU A 313 -7.85 -1.55 -9.36
N ASP A 314 -8.30 -1.02 -10.49
CA ASP A 314 -7.96 -1.56 -11.81
C ASP A 314 -6.49 -1.21 -12.10
N PRO A 315 -5.62 -2.18 -12.44
CA PRO A 315 -4.21 -1.90 -12.72
C PRO A 315 -4.00 -0.76 -13.72
N ASP A 316 -4.86 -0.62 -14.73
CA ASP A 316 -4.77 0.44 -15.75
C ASP A 316 -4.95 1.86 -15.16
N THR A 317 -5.50 1.96 -13.94
CA THR A 317 -5.75 3.21 -13.20
C THR A 317 -4.72 3.47 -12.09
N THR A 318 -3.66 2.65 -12.02
CA THR A 318 -2.56 2.77 -11.04
C THR A 318 -1.30 3.32 -11.70
N ILE A 319 -0.38 3.84 -10.87
CA ILE A 319 0.86 4.51 -11.29
C ILE A 319 1.71 3.64 -12.22
N ALA A 320 1.88 2.36 -11.90
CA ALA A 320 2.77 1.48 -12.65
C ALA A 320 2.02 0.46 -13.51
N GLY A 321 0.70 0.61 -13.67
CA GLY A 321 -0.09 -0.35 -14.46
C GLY A 321 -0.16 -1.75 -13.81
N GLN A 322 0.12 -1.88 -12.51
CA GLN A 322 0.28 -3.18 -11.86
C GLN A 322 -0.66 -3.40 -10.67
N ALA A 323 -0.98 -4.67 -10.44
CA ALA A 323 -1.94 -5.10 -9.43
C ALA A 323 -1.35 -5.16 -8.02
N HIS A 324 -0.03 -5.03 -7.86
CA HIS A 324 0.65 -5.04 -6.57
C HIS A 324 1.68 -3.92 -6.48
N HIS A 325 2.03 -3.54 -5.26
CA HIS A 325 3.17 -2.68 -4.98
C HIS A 325 3.75 -3.04 -3.61
N THR A 326 4.94 -2.53 -3.31
CA THR A 326 5.55 -2.73 -1.99
C THR A 326 5.69 -1.42 -1.25
N HIS A 327 5.49 -1.45 0.06
CA HIS A 327 5.69 -0.30 0.91
C HIS A 327 6.24 -0.63 2.27
N GLY A 328 7.07 0.29 2.76
CA GLY A 328 7.81 0.20 3.99
C GLY A 328 7.47 1.36 4.89
N VAL A 329 7.07 1.04 6.11
CA VAL A 329 6.74 2.01 7.14
C VAL A 329 7.65 1.79 8.34
N VAL A 330 8.40 2.82 8.73
CA VAL A 330 9.04 2.87 10.05
C VAL A 330 8.12 3.67 10.96
N LEU A 331 7.49 2.98 11.90
CA LEU A 331 6.52 3.57 12.81
C LEU A 331 7.23 4.32 13.95
N PRO A 332 6.60 5.36 14.52
CA PRO A 332 7.10 6.07 15.69
C PRO A 332 6.90 5.26 16.98
N ILE A 333 7.37 4.02 16.99
CA ILE A 333 7.22 3.06 18.08
C ILE A 333 8.60 2.48 18.37
N LYS A 334 9.07 2.66 19.60
CA LYS A 334 10.30 2.05 20.09
C LYS A 334 9.98 0.83 20.95
N PRO A 335 10.45 -0.38 20.60
CA PRO A 335 10.41 -1.51 21.52
C PRO A 335 11.36 -1.25 22.71
N THR A 336 10.91 -1.54 23.93
CA THR A 336 11.75 -1.48 25.14
C THR A 336 11.55 -2.75 25.97
N PRO A 337 12.44 -3.04 26.93
CA PRO A 337 12.24 -4.14 27.88
C PRO A 337 10.92 -4.05 28.67
N ASP A 338 10.39 -2.84 28.86
CA ASP A 338 9.15 -2.57 29.57
C ASP A 338 7.92 -2.52 28.64
N GLY A 339 8.10 -2.84 27.36
CA GLY A 339 7.05 -2.80 26.34
C GLY A 339 7.25 -1.69 25.31
N PRO A 340 6.39 -1.63 24.28
CA PRO A 340 6.49 -0.62 23.24
C PRO A 340 6.06 0.76 23.77
N VAL A 341 6.76 1.81 23.33
CA VAL A 341 6.43 3.21 23.67
C VAL A 341 6.40 4.07 22.41
N TYR A 342 5.59 5.13 22.41
CA TYR A 342 5.66 6.14 21.36
C TYR A 342 7.04 6.80 21.37
N ALA A 343 7.67 6.83 20.19
CA ALA A 343 8.97 7.46 19.99
C ALA A 343 9.12 7.83 18.50
N PRO A 344 9.12 9.12 18.14
CA PRO A 344 9.33 9.58 16.76
C PRO A 344 10.55 8.92 16.11
N VAL A 345 10.45 8.65 14.81
CA VAL A 345 11.60 8.22 14.01
C VAL A 345 12.50 9.45 13.80
N PRO A 346 13.80 9.36 14.13
CA PRO A 346 14.73 10.47 13.97
C PRO A 346 15.14 10.62 12.49
N THR A 347 14.22 11.01 11.62
CA THR A 347 14.49 11.29 10.20
C THR A 347 15.30 12.57 10.02
N ALA A 348 15.88 12.76 8.84
CA ALA A 348 16.57 14.00 8.45
C ALA A 348 15.70 14.93 7.59
N PHE A 349 14.55 14.45 7.09
CA PHE A 349 13.64 15.25 6.28
C PHE A 349 12.92 16.29 7.15
N GLU A 350 13.18 17.58 6.90
CA GLU A 350 12.51 18.69 7.58
C GLU A 350 11.18 19.02 6.92
N LEU A 351 10.12 19.05 7.72
CA LEU A 351 8.78 19.48 7.29
C LEU A 351 8.70 21.01 7.25
N PRO A 352 7.69 21.60 6.58
CA PRO A 352 7.51 23.06 6.51
C PRO A 352 7.38 23.77 7.87
N ASN A 353 7.03 23.05 8.94
CA ASN A 353 6.96 23.58 10.30
C ASN A 353 8.33 23.64 11.02
N GLY A 354 9.41 23.16 10.38
CA GLY A 354 10.77 23.11 10.92
C GLY A 354 11.06 21.93 11.84
N GLU A 355 10.11 21.00 12.01
CA GLU A 355 10.33 19.72 12.70
C GLU A 355 10.70 18.64 11.67
N THR A 356 11.41 17.59 12.10
CA THR A 356 11.68 16.45 11.23
C THR A 356 10.47 15.53 11.15
N GLN A 357 10.29 14.86 10.01
CA GLN A 357 9.17 13.94 9.80
C GLN A 357 9.23 12.78 10.82
N PRO A 358 8.20 12.55 11.64
CA PRO A 358 8.30 11.62 12.78
C PRO A 358 8.17 10.14 12.40
N PHE A 359 8.11 9.81 11.12
CA PHE A 359 7.98 8.46 10.57
C PHE A 359 8.64 8.38 9.19
N VAL A 360 8.87 7.16 8.72
CA VAL A 360 9.18 6.89 7.31
C VAL A 360 8.02 6.11 6.70
N HIS A 361 7.57 6.51 5.53
CA HIS A 361 6.64 5.72 4.71
C HIS A 361 7.07 5.87 3.25
N ALA A 362 7.72 4.83 2.74
CA ALA A 362 8.22 4.76 1.38
C ALA A 362 7.41 3.74 0.58
N MET A 363 7.07 4.07 -0.66
CA MET A 363 6.30 3.21 -1.56
C MET A 363 7.07 2.96 -2.84
N TRP A 364 7.13 1.69 -3.25
CA TRP A 364 7.78 1.19 -4.44
C TRP A 364 6.70 0.67 -5.36
N GLU A 365 6.29 1.51 -6.30
CA GLU A 365 5.15 1.27 -7.18
C GLU A 365 5.47 0.31 -8.33
N GLN A 366 6.75 -0.02 -8.55
CA GLN A 366 7.24 -0.81 -9.69
C GLN A 366 8.03 -2.04 -9.21
N ASP A 367 7.52 -2.69 -8.16
CA ASP A 367 8.12 -3.90 -7.61
C ASP A 367 7.82 -5.14 -8.45
N GLU A 368 8.63 -6.19 -8.25
CA GLU A 368 8.44 -7.52 -8.82
C GLU A 368 8.36 -8.55 -7.67
N ILE A 369 7.38 -9.45 -7.70
CA ILE A 369 7.37 -10.66 -6.87
C ILE A 369 8.21 -11.73 -7.56
N VAL A 370 9.46 -11.92 -7.12
CA VAL A 370 10.43 -12.83 -7.76
C VAL A 370 10.37 -14.26 -7.23
N GLU A 371 9.88 -14.46 -6.02
CA GLU A 371 9.63 -15.78 -5.44
C GLU A 371 8.28 -15.77 -4.73
N GLY A 372 7.51 -16.85 -4.89
CA GLY A 372 6.29 -17.06 -4.14
C GLY A 372 5.25 -17.89 -4.89
N PRO A 373 4.17 -18.33 -4.22
CA PRO A 373 3.11 -19.11 -4.85
C PRO A 373 2.33 -18.32 -5.92
N PHE A 374 2.61 -17.02 -6.05
CA PHE A 374 1.99 -16.10 -7.00
C PHE A 374 2.97 -15.59 -8.07
N ALA A 375 4.26 -15.96 -8.02
CA ALA A 375 5.28 -15.42 -8.93
C ALA A 375 4.99 -15.73 -10.42
N ASP A 376 4.32 -16.84 -10.70
CA ASP A 376 3.88 -17.23 -12.06
C ASP A 376 2.44 -16.80 -12.38
N TRP A 377 1.76 -16.10 -11.48
CA TRP A 377 0.36 -15.69 -11.66
C TRP A 377 0.30 -14.37 -12.42
N ASN A 378 -0.06 -14.46 -13.71
CA ASN A 378 -0.51 -13.30 -14.48
C ASN A 378 -2.01 -13.10 -14.28
N ASP A 379 -2.43 -11.86 -14.08
CA ASP A 379 -3.83 -11.49 -14.08
C ASP A 379 -4.48 -11.90 -15.43
N PRO A 380 -5.54 -12.72 -15.45
CA PRO A 380 -6.21 -13.09 -16.68
C PRO A 380 -6.80 -11.89 -17.46
N ASP A 381 -7.00 -10.73 -16.82
CA ASP A 381 -7.46 -9.51 -17.52
C ASP A 381 -6.33 -8.74 -18.21
N THR A 382 -5.07 -8.85 -17.78
CA THR A 382 -3.92 -8.34 -18.56
C THR A 382 -3.60 -9.24 -19.76
N ALA A 383 -3.98 -10.53 -19.71
CA ALA A 383 -3.81 -11.48 -20.81
C ALA A 383 -4.81 -11.29 -21.96
N ASN A 384 -5.92 -10.57 -21.72
CA ASN A 384 -6.87 -10.20 -22.76
C ASN A 384 -6.44 -8.88 -23.40
N GLY A 385 -5.28 -8.90 -24.07
CA GLY A 385 -4.84 -7.83 -24.95
C GLY A 385 -6.01 -7.36 -25.81
N ARG A 386 -6.53 -6.18 -25.48
CA ARG A 386 -7.56 -5.54 -26.29
C ARG A 386 -6.97 -5.39 -27.67
N ALA A 387 -7.64 -6.02 -28.63
CA ALA A 387 -7.28 -5.91 -30.03
C ALA A 387 -7.08 -4.44 -30.37
N ALA A 388 -5.86 -4.13 -30.78
CA ALA A 388 -5.43 -2.90 -31.40
C ALA A 388 -6.60 -2.17 -32.09
N ASP A 389 -7.07 -1.08 -31.49
CA ASP A 389 -7.40 0.07 -32.30
C ASP A 389 -6.07 0.77 -32.55
N THR A 390 -5.29 0.25 -33.50
CA THR A 390 -4.30 1.07 -34.19
C THR A 390 -5.10 2.10 -34.97
N GLY A 391 -5.59 3.11 -34.24
CA GLY A 391 -5.93 4.39 -34.79
C GLY A 391 -4.65 4.88 -35.44
N ASN A 392 -4.55 4.60 -36.74
CA ASN A 392 -3.52 5.12 -37.61
C ASN A 392 -3.64 6.65 -37.52
N ALA A 393 -2.94 7.25 -36.55
CA ALA A 393 -2.77 8.68 -36.45
C ALA A 393 -2.13 9.08 -37.76
N ALA A 394 -2.94 9.68 -38.62
CA ALA A 394 -2.48 10.25 -39.86
C ALA A 394 -1.25 11.09 -39.55
N ASP A 395 -0.19 10.90 -40.34
CA ASP A 395 1.04 11.68 -40.42
C ASP A 395 0.77 13.18 -40.20
N THR A 396 0.64 13.58 -38.94
CA THR A 396 0.65 14.96 -38.48
C THR A 396 2.12 15.33 -38.42
N GLN A 397 2.46 16.40 -39.12
CA GLN A 397 3.79 16.98 -39.10
C GLN A 397 4.08 17.44 -37.66
N ALA A 398 4.78 16.59 -36.90
CA ALA A 398 5.24 16.91 -35.56
C ALA A 398 6.50 17.78 -35.67
N ASP A 399 6.56 18.83 -34.88
CA ASP A 399 7.75 19.66 -34.76
C ASP A 399 8.81 18.97 -33.90
N ILE A 400 8.36 18.23 -32.88
CA ILE A 400 9.20 17.50 -31.92
C ILE A 400 8.69 16.06 -31.80
N ARG A 401 9.62 15.09 -31.79
CA ARG A 401 9.35 13.69 -31.47
C ARG A 401 10.28 13.16 -30.41
N LEU A 402 9.71 12.47 -29.42
CA LEU A 402 10.43 11.83 -28.33
C LEU A 402 9.98 10.37 -28.18
N LEU A 403 10.88 9.51 -27.72
CA LEU A 403 10.57 8.20 -27.17
C LEU A 403 10.71 8.29 -25.64
N GLY A 404 9.65 8.02 -24.91
CA GLY A 404 9.63 8.05 -23.45
C GLY A 404 9.95 6.66 -22.89
N GLU A 405 11.04 6.57 -22.14
CA GLU A 405 11.40 5.39 -21.35
C GLU A 405 11.83 5.87 -19.96
N ALA A 406 11.61 5.09 -18.90
CA ALA A 406 11.95 5.45 -17.52
C ALA A 406 13.39 5.96 -17.33
N PRO A 407 14.42 5.48 -18.06
CA PRO A 407 15.76 6.07 -18.01
C PRO A 407 15.85 7.52 -18.54
N GLY A 408 14.95 7.96 -19.43
CA GLY A 408 14.96 9.31 -19.98
C GLY A 408 14.13 9.47 -21.27
N TRP A 409 13.90 10.73 -21.66
CA TRP A 409 13.31 11.06 -22.97
C TRP A 409 14.37 10.94 -24.07
N GLN A 410 14.21 10.03 -25.02
CA GLN A 410 15.11 9.95 -26.18
C GLN A 410 14.58 10.81 -27.32
N GLY A 411 15.41 11.73 -27.81
CA GLY A 411 15.06 12.53 -28.99
C GLY A 411 14.94 11.69 -30.25
N GLU A 412 13.87 11.88 -31.02
CA GLU A 412 13.68 11.24 -32.32
C GLU A 412 13.68 12.25 -33.47
N ALA A 413 13.01 13.38 -33.31
CA ALA A 413 12.96 14.46 -34.29
C ALA A 413 12.81 15.82 -33.61
N PRO A 414 13.38 16.92 -34.17
CA PRO A 414 14.12 16.99 -35.42
C PRO A 414 15.51 16.33 -35.34
N ASP A 415 16.20 16.17 -36.49
CA ASP A 415 17.56 15.59 -36.58
C ASP A 415 18.57 16.17 -35.58
N ALA A 416 18.33 17.40 -35.10
CA ALA A 416 19.17 18.08 -34.12
C ALA A 416 19.13 17.44 -32.72
N ILE A 417 18.05 16.74 -32.35
CA ILE A 417 17.90 16.11 -31.03
C ILE A 417 17.96 14.57 -31.10
N THR A 418 17.96 13.99 -32.31
CA THR A 418 17.89 12.54 -32.49
C THR A 418 19.00 11.78 -31.75
N GLY A 419 18.61 10.76 -30.97
CA GLY A 419 19.52 9.90 -30.20
C GLY A 419 20.19 10.58 -29.00
N THR A 420 19.71 11.76 -28.62
CA THR A 420 20.13 12.44 -27.39
C THR A 420 19.11 12.15 -26.30
N GLU A 421 19.59 11.72 -25.14
CA GLU A 421 18.78 11.56 -23.93
C GLU A 421 18.54 12.93 -23.30
N ASN A 422 17.28 13.18 -22.92
CA ASN A 422 16.79 14.43 -22.35
C ASN A 422 17.26 15.69 -23.12
N PRO A 423 16.99 15.76 -24.44
CA PRO A 423 17.53 16.83 -25.28
C PRO A 423 16.96 18.20 -24.89
N THR A 424 17.81 19.23 -24.89
CA THR A 424 17.30 20.61 -24.81
C THR A 424 16.38 20.89 -26.00
N LEU A 425 15.16 21.37 -25.73
CA LEU A 425 14.18 21.74 -26.77
C LEU A 425 14.34 23.23 -27.13
N PRO A 426 14.81 23.56 -28.36
CA PRO A 426 14.90 24.95 -28.80
C PRO A 426 13.52 25.42 -29.31
N LEU A 427 12.95 26.44 -28.67
CA LEU A 427 11.64 26.99 -29.00
C LEU A 427 11.71 28.48 -29.36
N GLU A 428 10.89 28.95 -30.29
CA GLU A 428 10.72 30.37 -30.60
C GLU A 428 9.54 30.94 -29.81
N GLU A 429 9.73 32.03 -29.07
CA GLU A 429 8.67 32.62 -28.24
C GLU A 429 7.41 32.97 -29.06
N GLY A 430 6.24 32.51 -28.60
CA GLY A 430 4.96 32.76 -29.23
C GLY A 430 4.65 31.86 -30.44
N ALA A 431 5.55 30.94 -30.81
CA ALA A 431 5.26 29.91 -31.80
C ALA A 431 4.48 28.74 -31.17
N GLU A 432 3.60 28.12 -31.96
CA GLU A 432 2.87 26.90 -31.57
C GLU A 432 3.68 25.68 -32.03
N TYR A 433 3.84 24.72 -31.12
CA TYR A 433 4.57 23.47 -31.35
C TYR A 433 3.62 22.28 -31.20
N THR A 434 3.81 21.29 -32.07
CA THR A 434 3.21 19.95 -31.95
C THR A 434 4.29 18.95 -31.58
N LEU A 435 4.23 18.45 -30.35
CA LEU A 435 5.07 17.36 -29.87
C LEU A 435 4.31 16.05 -29.97
N ILE A 436 4.94 15.01 -30.52
CA ILE A 436 4.43 13.64 -30.48
C ILE A 436 5.44 12.80 -29.72
N TRP A 437 5.02 12.10 -28.68
CA TRP A 437 5.89 11.15 -28.01
C TRP A 437 5.32 9.74 -28.09
N GLU A 438 6.20 8.76 -28.17
CA GLU A 438 5.90 7.32 -28.12
C GLU A 438 6.34 6.77 -26.77
N ASN A 439 5.51 5.95 -26.14
CA ASN A 439 5.89 5.21 -24.94
C ASN A 439 6.72 3.99 -25.36
N GLY A 440 7.99 3.93 -24.97
CA GLY A 440 8.94 2.91 -25.42
C GLY A 440 9.13 1.71 -24.50
N ASP A 441 8.60 1.78 -23.27
CA ASP A 441 8.82 0.75 -22.25
C ASP A 441 7.53 0.21 -21.61
N GLY A 442 6.38 0.78 -21.97
CA GLY A 442 5.07 0.43 -21.43
C GLY A 442 4.81 0.91 -20.00
N LEU A 443 5.73 1.65 -19.38
CA LEU A 443 5.52 2.27 -18.08
C LEU A 443 4.63 3.50 -18.22
N GLN A 444 4.03 3.97 -17.12
CA GLN A 444 3.19 5.16 -17.18
C GLN A 444 4.04 6.40 -17.36
N HIS A 445 3.78 7.14 -18.43
CA HIS A 445 4.45 8.39 -18.74
C HIS A 445 3.44 9.47 -19.10
N ASN A 446 3.84 10.71 -18.88
CA ASN A 446 3.19 11.88 -19.44
C ASN A 446 4.24 12.95 -19.74
N PHE A 447 3.88 13.93 -20.55
CA PHE A 447 4.74 15.05 -20.89
C PHE A 447 4.23 16.30 -20.20
N ALA A 448 5.05 16.87 -19.31
CA ALA A 448 4.76 18.09 -18.58
C ALA A 448 5.83 19.16 -18.83
N ILE A 449 5.47 20.43 -18.62
CA ILE A 449 6.34 21.61 -18.71
C ILE A 449 6.19 22.43 -17.43
N GLU A 450 7.30 22.90 -16.87
CA GLU A 450 7.34 23.79 -15.71
C GLU A 450 8.19 25.05 -15.96
N ASP A 451 8.02 26.05 -15.11
CA ASP A 451 8.81 27.28 -15.10
C ASP A 451 10.08 27.20 -14.22
N GLU A 452 10.90 28.26 -14.19
CA GLU A 452 12.13 28.31 -13.37
C GLU A 452 11.89 28.18 -11.86
N THR A 453 10.64 28.30 -11.40
CA THR A 453 10.24 28.18 -10.00
C THR A 453 9.64 26.81 -9.67
N GLY A 454 9.43 25.95 -10.67
CA GLY A 454 8.77 24.66 -10.54
C GLY A 454 7.23 24.73 -10.64
N GLU A 455 6.65 25.86 -11.09
CA GLU A 455 5.22 25.94 -11.36
C GLU A 455 4.89 25.18 -12.65
N GLU A 456 3.95 24.23 -12.59
CA GLU A 456 3.49 23.49 -13.76
C GLU A 456 2.71 24.41 -14.72
N LEU A 457 3.18 24.50 -15.95
CA LEU A 457 2.56 25.29 -17.01
C LEU A 457 1.67 24.44 -17.92
N LEU A 458 1.99 23.14 -18.06
CA LEU A 458 1.29 22.19 -18.89
C LEU A 458 1.56 20.75 -18.43
N ALA A 459 0.56 19.89 -18.53
CA ALA A 459 0.70 18.44 -18.41
C ALA A 459 -0.23 17.74 -19.40
N SER A 460 0.27 16.69 -20.06
CA SER A 460 -0.55 15.79 -20.87
C SER A 460 -1.20 14.70 -20.00
N GLU A 461 -2.20 14.00 -20.56
CA GLU A 461 -2.75 12.81 -19.90
C GLU A 461 -1.69 11.70 -19.79
N PHE A 462 -1.80 10.84 -18.78
CA PHE A 462 -0.91 9.69 -18.64
C PHE A 462 -1.20 8.60 -19.68
N MET A 463 -0.16 7.89 -20.09
CA MET A 463 -0.24 6.75 -21.00
C MET A 463 0.72 5.65 -20.56
N ASN A 464 0.23 4.41 -20.54
CA ASN A 464 0.89 3.23 -19.97
C ASN A 464 0.88 2.03 -20.95
N GLN A 465 1.01 2.30 -22.26
CA GLN A 465 0.99 1.27 -23.29
C GLN A 465 2.24 1.38 -24.17
N ASP A 466 3.04 0.31 -24.23
CA ASP A 466 4.19 0.20 -25.12
C ASP A 466 3.79 0.42 -26.60
N GLY A 467 4.54 1.29 -27.27
CA GLY A 467 4.32 1.74 -28.66
C GLY A 467 3.13 2.66 -28.86
N ALA A 468 2.39 3.05 -27.81
CA ALA A 468 1.33 4.04 -27.94
C ALA A 468 1.92 5.46 -28.05
N THR A 469 1.24 6.32 -28.79
CA THR A 469 1.71 7.69 -29.06
C THR A 469 0.71 8.73 -28.58
N GLN A 470 1.19 9.79 -27.93
CA GLN A 470 0.37 10.94 -27.56
C GLN A 470 0.82 12.19 -28.31
N THR A 471 -0.12 13.06 -28.68
CA THR A 471 0.16 14.37 -29.28
C THR A 471 -0.14 15.47 -28.27
N VAL A 472 0.83 16.36 -28.05
CA VAL A 472 0.74 17.53 -27.17
C VAL A 472 0.96 18.78 -28.00
N THR A 473 0.04 19.73 -27.92
CA THR A 473 0.14 21.03 -28.61
C THR A 473 0.24 22.14 -27.58
N PHE A 474 1.24 23.02 -27.74
CA PHE A 474 1.46 24.13 -26.82
C PHE A 474 2.05 25.34 -27.54
N THR A 475 1.85 26.53 -26.97
CA THR A 475 2.49 27.77 -27.43
C THR A 475 3.69 28.05 -26.52
N ALA A 476 4.87 28.22 -27.10
CA ALA A 476 6.07 28.53 -26.35
C ALA A 476 5.95 29.92 -25.68
N SER A 477 6.24 29.98 -24.39
CA SER A 477 6.33 31.23 -23.62
C SER A 477 7.71 31.34 -22.97
N ALA A 478 8.17 32.57 -22.71
CA ALA A 478 9.44 32.83 -22.05
C ALA A 478 9.52 32.31 -20.59
N GLU A 479 8.41 31.81 -20.03
CA GLU A 479 8.35 31.22 -18.68
C GLU A 479 8.75 29.75 -18.68
N MET A 480 8.67 29.04 -19.82
CA MET A 480 9.00 27.62 -19.92
C MET A 480 10.49 27.38 -19.69
N ALA A 481 10.84 26.55 -18.69
CA ALA A 481 12.21 26.28 -18.30
C ALA A 481 12.62 24.81 -18.53
N GLU A 482 11.78 23.87 -18.09
CA GLU A 482 12.06 22.44 -18.19
C GLU A 482 10.82 21.65 -18.61
N TYR A 483 11.04 20.51 -19.25
CA TYR A 483 10.00 19.52 -19.51
C TYR A 483 10.36 18.22 -18.79
N TYR A 484 9.34 17.48 -18.34
CA TYR A 484 9.56 16.27 -17.56
C TYR A 484 8.39 15.29 -17.63
N CYS A 485 8.62 14.06 -17.15
CA CYS A 485 7.55 13.13 -16.80
C CYS A 485 7.24 13.21 -15.31
N GLN A 486 5.96 13.35 -14.95
CA GLN A 486 5.57 13.45 -13.53
C GLN A 486 5.78 12.14 -12.75
N VAL A 487 5.79 11.00 -13.44
CA VAL A 487 6.11 9.69 -12.83
C VAL A 487 7.61 9.52 -12.63
N HIS A 488 8.42 10.03 -13.57
CA HIS A 488 9.88 9.92 -13.57
C HIS A 488 10.57 11.29 -13.62
N PRO A 489 10.36 12.19 -12.63
CA PRO A 489 10.74 13.60 -12.73
C PRO A 489 12.24 13.85 -12.66
N GLU A 490 13.03 12.90 -12.17
CA GLU A 490 14.50 13.00 -12.13
C GLU A 490 15.15 12.50 -13.43
N SER A 491 14.75 11.32 -13.91
CA SER A 491 15.38 10.65 -15.06
C SER A 491 14.82 11.13 -16.39
N MET A 492 13.52 11.43 -16.47
CA MET A 492 12.86 11.89 -17.67
C MET A 492 12.63 13.39 -17.62
N ARG A 493 13.71 14.17 -17.60
CA ARG A 493 13.70 15.63 -17.50
C ARG A 493 14.73 16.26 -18.41
N GLY A 494 14.32 17.24 -19.21
CA GLY A 494 15.21 18.02 -20.08
C GLY A 494 14.90 19.51 -20.06
N SER A 495 15.83 20.31 -20.55
CA SER A 495 15.72 21.78 -20.56
C SER A 495 14.98 22.33 -21.78
N ILE A 496 14.39 23.50 -21.64
CA ILE A 496 13.79 24.26 -22.73
C ILE A 496 14.61 25.55 -22.92
N ASP A 497 14.99 25.84 -24.17
CA ASP A 497 15.67 27.09 -24.55
C ASP A 497 14.74 27.93 -25.43
N VAL A 498 14.13 28.96 -24.84
CA VAL A 498 13.20 29.86 -25.55
C VAL A 498 13.96 31.07 -26.11
N GLN A 499 13.87 31.27 -27.43
CA GLN A 499 14.61 32.30 -28.19
C GLN A 499 13.75 33.46 -28.71
#